data_AF-A0A0M9IJG3-F1
#
_entry.id   AF-A0A0M9IJG3-F1
#
_cell.length_a   1.000
_cell.length_b   1.000
_cell.length_c   1.000
_cell.angle_alpha   90.00
_cell.angle_beta   90.00
_cell.angle_gamma   90.00
#
_symmetry.space_group_name_H-M   'P 1'
#
loop_
_entity.id
_entity.type
_entity.pdbx_description
1 polymer ?
#
loop_
_entity_poly.entity_id
_entity_poly.type
_entity_poly.pdbx_seq_one_letter_code
_entity_poly.pdbx_strand_id
1 'polypeptide(L)'
;MMSMSEPQVKAPRATGPESRAYTPFPLAPHVTKTIRFREEFLALVKQHASLMAEEERRAVSQSEIIDMALTQFFAATSRVNSNQIDMFEDSTQPA
;
A
#
# COMPACT_ATOMS: atom_id res chain seq x y z
N MET A 1 2.67 8.51 -62.75
CA MET A 1 3.33 8.21 -61.47
C MET A 1 2.71 9.12 -60.42
N MET A 2 1.92 8.55 -59.50
CA MET A 2 1.17 9.30 -58.47
C MET A 2 2.02 9.38 -57.20
N SER A 3 2.30 10.58 -56.70
CA SER A 3 2.94 10.81 -55.41
C SER A 3 1.87 11.27 -54.43
N MET A 4 1.51 10.40 -53.48
CA MET A 4 0.61 10.71 -52.37
C MET A 4 1.38 11.57 -51.37
N SER A 5 0.92 12.78 -51.08
CA SER A 5 1.40 13.59 -49.96
C SER A 5 0.37 13.53 -48.85
N GLU A 6 0.73 12.88 -47.74
CA GLU A 6 -0.08 12.84 -46.52
C GLU A 6 -0.17 14.24 -45.85
N PRO A 7 -1.30 14.57 -45.21
CA PRO A 7 -1.47 15.83 -44.51
C PRO A 7 -0.71 15.83 -43.18
N GLN A 8 0.10 16.86 -42.95
CA GLN A 8 0.73 17.11 -41.64
C GLN A 8 -0.34 17.50 -40.60
N VAL A 9 -0.69 16.57 -39.72
CA VAL A 9 -1.51 16.84 -38.53
C VAL A 9 -0.65 17.60 -37.52
N LYS A 10 -0.91 18.91 -37.42
CA LYS A 10 -0.35 19.81 -36.43
C LYS A 10 -0.80 19.36 -35.03
N ALA A 11 0.09 18.74 -34.25
CA ALA A 11 -0.18 18.38 -32.87
C ALA A 11 -0.60 19.63 -32.06
N PRO A 12 -1.72 19.60 -31.32
CA PRO A 12 -2.08 20.71 -30.45
C PRO A 12 -1.09 20.77 -29.28
N ARG A 13 -0.36 21.88 -29.20
CA ARG A 13 0.47 22.25 -28.04
C ARG A 13 -0.44 22.39 -26.82
N ALA A 14 -0.39 21.40 -25.93
CA ALA A 14 -0.98 21.50 -24.60
C ALA A 14 0.02 22.18 -23.66
N THR A 15 -0.17 23.46 -23.36
CA THR A 15 0.50 24.13 -22.23
C THR A 15 -0.40 25.25 -21.70
N GLY A 16 -1.34 24.91 -20.83
CA GLY A 16 -2.11 25.84 -20.02
C GLY A 16 -1.72 25.72 -18.53
N PRO A 17 -1.85 26.79 -17.73
CA PRO A 17 -1.44 26.86 -16.32
C PRO A 17 -2.29 26.03 -15.35
N GLU A 18 -3.31 25.32 -15.85
CA GLU A 18 -4.17 24.40 -15.10
C GLU A 18 -3.54 23.00 -14.94
N SER A 19 -2.33 22.76 -15.45
CA SER A 19 -1.54 21.57 -15.13
C SER A 19 -0.96 21.71 -13.72
N ARG A 20 -1.83 21.80 -12.71
CA ARG A 20 -1.50 21.31 -11.38
C ARG A 20 -1.25 19.83 -11.55
N ALA A 21 0.01 19.48 -11.80
CA ALA A 21 0.48 18.14 -11.62
C ALA A 21 -0.04 17.69 -10.25
N TYR A 22 -1.05 16.83 -10.25
CA TYR A 22 -1.23 15.92 -9.15
C TYR A 22 0.08 15.14 -9.12
N THR A 23 1.03 15.60 -8.32
CA THR A 23 2.14 14.78 -7.89
C THR A 23 1.48 13.78 -6.96
N PRO A 24 1.21 12.52 -7.39
CA PRO A 24 0.84 11.51 -6.41
C PRO A 24 1.94 11.54 -5.36
N PHE A 25 1.54 11.66 -4.09
CA PHE A 25 2.45 11.48 -2.97
C PHE A 25 3.36 10.29 -3.27
N PRO A 26 4.70 10.40 -3.11
CA PRO A 26 5.56 9.27 -3.36
C PRO A 26 5.07 8.12 -2.48
N LEU A 27 4.54 7.06 -3.12
CA LEU A 27 4.21 5.82 -2.43
C LEU A 27 5.46 5.43 -1.65
N ALA A 28 5.33 5.33 -0.32
CA ALA A 28 6.45 4.98 0.54
C ALA A 28 7.19 3.78 -0.07
N PRO A 29 8.54 3.80 -0.10
CA PRO A 29 9.29 2.76 -0.80
C PRO A 29 8.88 1.39 -0.26
N HIS A 30 8.42 0.52 -1.14
CA HIS A 30 8.15 -0.88 -0.80
C HIS A 30 9.48 -1.54 -0.45
N VAL A 31 9.79 -1.62 0.84
CA VAL A 31 11.00 -2.30 1.33
C VAL A 31 10.68 -3.79 1.48
N THR A 32 11.01 -4.57 0.47
CA THR A 32 10.93 -6.03 0.56
C THR A 32 12.17 -6.57 1.27
N LYS A 33 11.96 -7.45 2.26
CA LYS A 33 13.05 -8.17 2.95
C LYS A 33 12.83 -9.67 2.84
N THR A 34 13.92 -10.42 2.74
CA THR A 34 13.88 -11.89 2.81
C THR A 34 13.98 -12.34 4.26
N ILE A 35 13.02 -13.16 4.70
CA ILE A 35 12.96 -13.71 6.05
C ILE A 35 12.89 -15.23 5.96
N ARG A 36 13.60 -15.93 6.84
CA ARG A 36 13.54 -17.40 6.94
C ARG A 36 12.56 -17.79 8.04
N PHE A 37 11.64 -18.67 7.72
CA PHE A 37 10.69 -19.26 8.65
C PHE A 37 10.95 -20.75 8.82
N ARG A 38 10.41 -21.31 9.90
CA ARG A 38 10.38 -22.76 10.08
C ARG A 38 9.38 -23.39 9.11
N GLU A 39 9.64 -24.63 8.71
CA GLU A 39 8.83 -25.33 7.70
C GLU A 39 7.39 -25.52 8.15
N GLU A 40 7.16 -25.83 9.43
CA GLU A 40 5.82 -25.99 9.98
C GLU A 40 4.99 -24.71 9.87
N PHE A 41 5.63 -23.55 10.04
CA PHE A 41 4.96 -22.26 9.90
C PHE A 41 4.63 -21.96 8.44
N LEU A 42 5.54 -22.25 7.51
CA LEU A 42 5.28 -22.07 6.07
C LEU A 42 4.15 -22.98 5.58
N ALA A 43 4.03 -24.19 6.13
CA ALA A 43 2.91 -25.08 5.82
C ALA A 43 1.56 -24.48 6.24
N LEU A 44 1.50 -23.91 7.45
CA LEU A 44 0.30 -23.21 7.95
C LEU A 44 -0.05 -21.99 7.09
N VAL A 45 0.96 -21.17 6.73
CA VAL A 45 0.77 -20.00 5.85
C VAL A 45 0.23 -20.42 4.49
N LYS A 46 0.77 -21.50 3.92
CA LYS A 46 0.29 -22.03 2.63
C LYS A 46 -1.16 -22.51 2.71
N GLN A 47 -1.53 -23.23 3.76
CA GLN A 47 -2.91 -23.65 3.98
C GLN A 47 -3.84 -22.44 4.10
N HIS A 48 -3.45 -21.43 4.87
CA HIS A 48 -4.25 -20.23 5.06
C HIS A 48 -4.39 -19.41 3.77
N ALA A 49 -3.33 -19.30 2.97
CA ALA A 49 -3.38 -18.66 1.65
C ALA A 49 -4.38 -19.36 0.73
N SER A 50 -4.41 -20.69 0.74
CA SER A 50 -5.40 -21.47 -0.04
C SER A 50 -6.84 -21.21 0.41
N LEU A 51 -7.10 -21.17 1.72
CA LEU A 51 -8.43 -20.88 2.25
C LEU A 51 -8.89 -19.46 1.87
N MET A 52 -8.03 -18.46 2.02
CA MET A 52 -8.37 -17.08 1.62
C MET A 52 -8.55 -16.93 0.11
N ALA A 53 -7.83 -17.71 -0.70
CA ALA A 53 -7.97 -17.67 -2.15
C ALA A 53 -9.36 -18.15 -2.61
N GLU A 54 -9.95 -19.12 -1.91
CA GLU A 54 -11.32 -19.57 -2.16
C GLU A 54 -12.35 -18.51 -1.75
N GLU A 55 -12.16 -17.88 -0.60
CA GLU A 55 -13.05 -16.84 -0.06
C GLU A 55 -13.07 -15.57 -0.95
N GLU A 56 -11.88 -15.07 -1.33
CA GLU A 56 -11.75 -13.85 -2.12
C GLU A 56 -11.90 -14.08 -3.62
N ARG A 57 -12.03 -15.35 -4.06
CA ARG A 57 -12.10 -15.76 -5.47
C ARG A 57 -10.92 -15.22 -6.30
N ARG A 58 -9.75 -15.09 -5.69
CA ARG A 58 -8.50 -14.67 -6.34
C ARG A 58 -7.32 -15.46 -5.80
N ALA A 59 -6.23 -15.49 -6.55
CA ALA A 59 -4.98 -16.02 -6.01
C ALA A 59 -4.46 -15.11 -4.90
N VAL A 60 -4.21 -15.69 -3.72
CA VAL A 60 -3.57 -15.02 -2.58
C VAL A 60 -2.18 -15.61 -2.38
N SER A 61 -1.18 -14.74 -2.27
CA SER A 61 0.22 -15.16 -2.12
C SER A 61 0.61 -15.39 -0.66
N GLN A 62 1.62 -16.22 -0.41
CA GLN A 62 2.13 -16.41 0.96
C GLN A 62 2.71 -15.10 1.54
N SER A 63 3.38 -14.29 0.71
CA SER A 63 3.90 -12.97 1.10
C SER A 63 2.79 -12.04 1.58
N GLU A 64 1.64 -12.08 0.91
CA GLU A 64 0.48 -11.25 1.28
C GLU A 64 -0.11 -11.65 2.62
N ILE A 65 -0.22 -12.96 2.90
CA ILE A 65 -0.63 -13.45 4.22
C ILE A 65 0.35 -13.01 5.30
N ILE A 66 1.66 -13.06 5.02
CA ILE A 66 2.70 -12.61 5.95
C ILE A 66 2.62 -11.09 6.19
N ASP A 67 2.45 -10.30 5.13
CA ASP A 67 2.33 -8.84 5.23
C ASP A 67 1.07 -8.44 6.01
N MET A 68 -0.06 -9.12 5.79
CA MET A 68 -1.28 -8.94 6.57
C MET A 68 -1.06 -9.26 8.06
N ALA A 69 -0.42 -10.40 8.36
CA ALA A 69 -0.13 -10.80 9.74
C ALA A 69 0.79 -9.79 10.45
N LEU A 70 1.85 -9.33 9.77
CA LEU A 70 2.75 -8.30 10.30
C LEU A 70 2.02 -6.98 10.52
N THR A 71 1.17 -6.56 9.58
CA THR A 71 0.38 -5.34 9.70
C THR A 71 -0.55 -5.39 10.91
N GLN A 72 -1.25 -6.52 11.10
CA GLN A 72 -2.12 -6.73 12.27
C GLN A 72 -1.32 -6.75 13.57
N PHE A 73 -0.17 -7.41 13.59
CA PHE A 73 0.72 -7.44 14.74
C PHE A 73 1.15 -6.02 15.14
N PHE A 74 1.70 -5.24 14.21
CA PHE A 74 2.14 -3.87 14.49
C PHE A 74 0.97 -2.94 14.86
N ALA A 75 -0.20 -3.10 14.24
CA ALA A 75 -1.39 -2.36 14.63
C ALA A 75 -1.84 -2.67 16.07
N ALA A 76 -1.77 -3.94 16.47
CA ALA A 76 -2.08 -4.37 17.84
C ALA A 76 -1.03 -3.87 18.85
N THR A 77 0.27 -4.00 18.53
CA THR A 77 1.36 -3.54 19.40
C THR A 77 1.38 -2.02 19.56
N SER A 78 1.09 -1.27 18.51
CA SER A 78 1.00 0.20 18.58
C SER A 78 -0.12 0.66 19.50
N ARG A 79 -1.25 -0.06 19.56
CA ARG A 79 -2.37 0.26 20.46
C ARG A 79 -2.05 -0.01 21.93
N VAL A 80 -1.27 -1.04 22.22
CA VAL A 80 -0.83 -1.36 23.59
C VAL A 80 0.12 -0.29 24.13
N ASN A 81 0.90 0.37 23.26
CA ASN A 81 1.84 1.43 23.65
C ASN A 81 1.25 2.85 23.63
N SER A 82 -0.01 3.02 23.18
CA SER A 82 -0.71 4.32 23.16
C SER A 82 -1.65 4.56 24.34
N ASN A 83 -1.66 3.66 25.34
CA ASN A 83 -2.46 3.83 26.57
C ASN A 83 -1.70 4.53 27.71
N GLN A 84 -0.52 5.11 27.46
CA GLN A 84 0.21 5.89 28.46
C GLN A 84 0.63 7.25 27.90
N ILE A 85 0.14 8.27 28.63
CA ILE A 85 0.42 9.70 28.59
C ILE A 85 -0.39 10.51 27.57
N ASP A 86 -1.66 10.72 27.90
CA ASP A 86 -2.28 12.02 27.64
C ASP A 86 -1.80 12.98 28.73
N MET A 87 -0.86 13.85 28.37
CA MET A 87 -0.28 14.89 29.26
C MET A 87 -1.07 16.20 29.17
N PHE A 88 -2.27 16.19 28.57
CA PHE A 88 -3.09 17.38 28.34
C PHE A 88 -4.33 17.49 29.25
N GLU A 89 -4.36 16.77 30.38
CA GLU A 89 -5.40 16.98 31.41
C GLU A 89 -5.09 18.10 32.43
N ASP A 90 -4.21 19.07 32.11
CA ASP A 90 -3.78 20.07 33.11
C ASP A 90 -3.76 21.53 32.64
N SER A 91 -4.73 21.96 31.81
CA SER A 91 -4.90 23.41 31.56
C SER A 91 -6.30 23.84 31.13
N THR A 92 -7.32 23.49 31.89
CA THR A 92 -8.50 24.39 32.08
C THR A 92 -9.19 24.06 33.41
N GLN A 93 -8.57 24.48 34.51
CA GLN A 93 -9.28 24.71 35.76
C GLN A 93 -9.79 26.17 35.73
N PRO A 94 -11.10 26.43 35.53
CA PRO A 94 -11.62 27.76 35.79
C PRO A 94 -11.69 27.97 37.31
N ALA A 95 -11.01 29.03 37.76
CA ALA A 95 -11.14 29.60 39.10
C ALA A 95 -12.55 30.14 39.37
#